data_AF-V5I9N0-F1
#
_entry.id   AF-V5I9N0-F1
#
_cell.length_a   1.000
_cell.length_b   1.000
_cell.length_c   1.000
_cell.angle_alpha   90.00
_cell.angle_beta   90.00
_cell.angle_gamma   90.00
#
_symmetry.space_group_name_H-M   'P 1'
#
loop_
_entity.id
_entity.type
_entity.pdbx_description
1 polymer ?
#
loop_
_entity_poly.entity_id
_entity_poly.type
_entity_poly.pdbx_seq_one_letter_code
_entity_poly.pdbx_strand_id
1 'polypeptide(L)'
;PRWIGSRYWQQASLHTFCDASKDAISCVIFLRISRDDVISVHLLAAKARVAPLRRLTIPRLELLAATIGSRIYSDIRNNLEGDIESHFWSDSTTVLAWIRRKEQWGTYVWNRVEEIRRLTITDAWRHVPGVFNPSDLPSRGCSPKHLLESRWWEGPQWLYEEPDCWPR
;
A
#
# COMPACT_ATOMS: atom_id res chain seq x y z
N PRO A 1 -10.70 -4.49 -17.98
CA PRO A 1 -9.59 -5.24 -17.31
C PRO A 1 -8.34 -5.21 -18.18
N ARG A 2 -7.20 -4.69 -17.68
CA ARG A 2 -5.91 -4.83 -18.38
C ARG A 2 -5.43 -6.27 -18.18
N TRP A 3 -5.01 -6.92 -19.26
CA TRP A 3 -4.39 -8.24 -19.21
C TRP A 3 -2.97 -8.11 -18.64
N ILE A 4 -2.62 -8.91 -17.63
CA ILE A 4 -1.35 -8.76 -16.89
C ILE A 4 -0.43 -10.00 -17.08
N GLY A 5 -0.71 -10.88 -18.06
CA GLY A 5 0.09 -12.09 -18.27
C GLY A 5 -0.52 -13.35 -17.64
N SER A 6 0.24 -14.44 -17.70
CA SER A 6 -0.25 -15.84 -17.68
C SER A 6 -0.91 -16.32 -16.37
N ARG A 7 -1.64 -17.46 -16.45
CA ARG A 7 -2.28 -18.16 -15.31
C ARG A 7 -1.30 -18.72 -14.26
N TYR A 8 -0.01 -18.71 -14.55
CA TYR A 8 1.03 -19.17 -13.62
C TYR A 8 2.01 -18.04 -13.38
N TRP A 9 1.82 -17.38 -12.24
CA TRP A 9 2.76 -16.37 -11.75
C TRP A 9 3.92 -17.09 -11.10
N GLN A 10 5.09 -17.09 -11.73
CA GLN A 10 6.31 -17.38 -10.99
C GLN A 10 6.66 -16.11 -10.20
N GLN A 11 6.87 -16.26 -8.88
CA GLN A 11 7.32 -15.20 -7.98
C GLN A 11 6.55 -13.87 -8.11
N ALA A 12 5.23 -13.91 -7.96
CA ALA A 12 4.41 -12.71 -7.89
C ALA A 12 4.22 -12.20 -6.46
N SER A 13 4.20 -10.87 -6.32
CA SER A 13 3.92 -10.20 -5.06
C SER A 13 3.03 -8.97 -5.25
N LEU A 14 2.10 -8.77 -4.31
CA LEU A 14 1.29 -7.56 -4.20
C LEU A 14 1.94 -6.59 -3.22
N HIS A 15 2.13 -5.34 -3.64
CA HIS A 15 2.69 -4.28 -2.82
C HIS A 15 1.65 -3.19 -2.59
N THR A 16 1.12 -3.13 -1.38
CA THR A 16 0.09 -2.17 -0.95
C THR A 16 0.73 -1.03 -0.17
N PHE A 17 0.70 0.17 -0.71
CA PHE A 17 1.23 1.39 -0.12
C PHE A 17 0.09 2.24 0.42
N CYS A 18 0.24 2.76 1.63
CA CYS A 18 -0.75 3.62 2.26
C CYS A 18 -0.09 4.91 2.73
N ASP A 19 -0.80 6.02 2.59
CA ASP A 19 -0.38 7.31 3.14
C ASP A 19 -1.58 8.21 3.47
N ALA A 20 -1.35 9.19 4.35
CA ALA A 20 -2.31 10.20 4.68
C ALA A 20 -1.66 11.56 4.99
N SER A 21 -2.27 12.61 4.44
CA SER A 21 -2.00 13.99 4.79
C SER A 21 -3.20 14.61 5.54
N LYS A 22 -3.12 15.91 5.83
CA LYS A 22 -4.26 16.67 6.36
C LYS A 22 -5.39 16.80 5.34
N ASP A 23 -5.07 16.68 4.05
CA ASP A 23 -5.95 17.03 2.94
C ASP A 23 -6.57 15.78 2.29
N ALA A 24 -5.82 14.68 2.22
CA ALA A 24 -6.31 13.43 1.66
C ALA A 24 -5.63 12.19 2.26
N ILE A 25 -6.30 11.06 2.12
CA ILE A 25 -5.78 9.72 2.38
C ILE A 25 -5.67 8.98 1.05
N SER A 26 -4.67 8.12 0.93
CA SER A 26 -4.41 7.40 -0.31
C SER A 26 -3.95 5.96 -0.07
N CYS A 27 -4.16 5.13 -1.09
CA CYS A 27 -3.59 3.80 -1.18
C CYS A 27 -3.24 3.50 -2.64
N VAL A 28 -2.16 2.76 -2.85
CA VAL A 28 -1.66 2.33 -4.16
C VAL A 28 -1.29 0.86 -4.08
N ILE A 29 -1.67 0.07 -5.08
CA ILE A 29 -1.37 -1.36 -5.12
C ILE A 29 -0.69 -1.68 -6.45
N PHE A 30 0.53 -2.21 -6.35
CA PHE A 30 1.29 -2.73 -7.47
C PHE A 30 1.35 -4.25 -7.43
N LEU A 31 1.34 -4.88 -8.60
CA LEU A 31 1.71 -6.28 -8.80
C LEU A 31 3.13 -6.31 -9.36
N ARG A 32 4.03 -6.99 -8.65
CA ARG A 32 5.38 -7.29 -9.10
C ARG A 32 5.42 -8.76 -9.54
N ILE A 33 6.00 -9.03 -10.70
CA ILE A 33 6.19 -10.39 -11.23
C ILE A 33 7.66 -10.53 -11.61
N SER A 34 8.32 -11.54 -11.08
CA SER A 34 9.69 -11.92 -11.44
C SER A 34 9.66 -13.18 -12.30
N ARG A 35 10.11 -13.08 -13.55
CA ARG A 35 10.14 -14.20 -14.50
C ARG A 35 11.43 -14.17 -15.30
N ASP A 36 12.16 -15.27 -15.33
CA ASP A 36 13.36 -15.43 -16.17
C ASP A 36 14.36 -14.25 -15.99
N ASP A 37 14.59 -13.84 -14.73
CA ASP A 37 15.39 -12.67 -14.31
C ASP A 37 14.88 -11.30 -14.79
N VAL A 38 13.66 -11.24 -15.33
CA VAL A 38 12.98 -10.00 -15.72
C VAL A 38 11.89 -9.68 -14.70
N ILE A 39 12.04 -8.52 -14.06
CA ILE A 39 11.04 -7.98 -13.13
C ILE A 39 10.13 -7.00 -13.87
N SER A 40 8.83 -7.20 -13.69
CA SER A 40 7.79 -6.29 -14.17
C SER A 40 6.94 -5.80 -13.00
N VAL A 41 6.56 -4.52 -13.05
CA VAL A 41 5.72 -3.89 -12.03
C VAL A 41 4.52 -3.24 -12.71
N HIS A 42 3.33 -3.53 -12.20
CA HIS A 42 2.07 -3.08 -12.77
C HIS A 42 1.19 -2.44 -11.71
N LEU A 43 0.75 -1.19 -11.95
CA LEU A 43 -0.26 -0.55 -11.11
C LEU A 43 -1.61 -1.29 -11.29
N LEU A 44 -2.09 -1.90 -10.22
CA LEU A 44 -3.40 -2.55 -10.18
C LEU A 44 -4.50 -1.59 -9.73
N ALA A 45 -4.21 -0.80 -8.68
CA ALA A 45 -5.18 0.12 -8.12
C ALA A 45 -4.49 1.35 -7.52
N ALA A 46 -5.16 2.50 -7.68
CA ALA A 46 -4.82 3.74 -7.00
C ALA A 46 -6.12 4.34 -6.47
N LYS A 47 -6.15 4.73 -5.20
CA LYS A 47 -7.31 5.37 -4.59
C LYS A 47 -6.86 6.53 -3.72
N ALA A 48 -7.43 7.70 -3.97
CA ALA A 48 -7.34 8.86 -3.09
C ALA A 48 -8.74 9.23 -2.59
N ARG A 49 -8.83 9.75 -1.36
CA ARG A 49 -10.05 10.30 -0.77
C ARG A 49 -9.70 11.56 0.02
N VAL A 50 -10.49 12.62 -0.13
CA VAL A 50 -10.37 13.82 0.71
C VAL A 50 -10.49 13.44 2.17
N ALA A 51 -9.65 14.02 3.02
CA ALA A 51 -9.66 13.78 4.45
C ALA A 51 -11.04 14.16 5.04
N PRO A 52 -11.56 13.38 6.01
CA PRO A 52 -12.86 13.67 6.61
C PRO A 52 -12.93 15.08 7.21
N LEU A 53 -14.07 15.78 7.02
CA LEU A 53 -14.31 17.11 7.60
C LEU A 53 -14.21 17.11 9.13
N ARG A 54 -14.57 15.99 9.77
CA ARG A 54 -14.34 15.79 11.20
C ARG A 54 -12.85 15.64 11.43
N ARG A 55 -12.25 16.58 12.16
CA ARG A 55 -10.82 16.59 12.48
C ARG A 55 -10.40 15.28 13.16
N LEU A 56 -9.67 14.46 12.41
CA LEU A 56 -8.89 13.34 12.92
C LEU A 56 -7.44 13.80 13.11
N THR A 57 -6.73 13.15 14.02
CA THR A 57 -5.28 13.33 14.12
C THR A 57 -4.59 12.66 12.94
N ILE A 58 -3.38 13.11 12.59
CA ILE A 58 -2.57 12.50 11.51
C ILE A 58 -2.45 10.96 11.68
N PRO A 59 -2.09 10.42 12.86
CA PRO A 59 -2.03 8.97 13.04
C PRO A 59 -3.35 8.25 12.76
N ARG A 60 -4.50 8.87 13.07
CA ARG A 60 -5.81 8.28 12.80
C ARG A 60 -6.20 8.33 11.32
N LEU A 61 -5.65 9.28 10.56
CA LEU A 61 -5.78 9.35 9.11
C LEU A 61 -4.89 8.31 8.43
N GLU A 62 -3.63 8.18 8.88
CA GLU A 62 -2.71 7.14 8.40
C GLU A 62 -3.27 5.74 8.67
N LEU A 63 -3.84 5.49 9.86
CA LEU A 63 -4.51 4.23 10.17
C LEU A 63 -5.75 4.00 9.29
N LEU A 64 -6.47 5.08 8.94
CA LEU A 64 -7.60 4.99 8.03
C LEU A 64 -7.15 4.65 6.60
N ALA A 65 -6.04 5.22 6.13
CA ALA A 65 -5.42 4.87 4.86
C ALA A 65 -5.04 3.39 4.83
N ALA A 66 -4.35 2.90 5.87
CA ALA A 66 -4.03 1.48 6.04
C ALA A 66 -5.28 0.59 6.01
N THR A 67 -6.35 0.98 6.71
CA THR A 67 -7.62 0.22 6.72
C THR A 67 -8.23 0.13 5.32
N ILE A 68 -8.25 1.23 4.57
CA ILE A 68 -8.77 1.25 3.20
C ILE A 68 -7.89 0.41 2.28
N GLY A 69 -6.57 0.52 2.42
CA GLY A 69 -5.63 -0.28 1.64
C GLY A 69 -5.81 -1.77 1.87
N SER A 70 -5.98 -2.21 3.12
CA SER A 70 -6.27 -3.61 3.46
C SER A 70 -7.56 -4.13 2.81
N ARG A 71 -8.61 -3.29 2.73
CA ARG A 71 -9.88 -3.67 2.07
C ARG A 71 -9.70 -3.84 0.56
N ILE A 72 -9.07 -2.87 -0.11
CA ILE A 72 -8.83 -2.94 -1.55
C ILE A 72 -7.90 -4.11 -1.89
N TYR A 73 -6.86 -4.32 -1.08
CA TYR A 73 -5.99 -5.49 -1.17
C TYR A 73 -6.80 -6.79 -1.08
N SER A 74 -7.67 -6.92 -0.07
CA SER A 74 -8.48 -8.13 0.11
C SER A 74 -9.39 -8.38 -1.09
N ASP A 75 -10.03 -7.33 -1.62
CA ASP A 75 -10.85 -7.44 -2.82
C ASP A 75 -10.01 -7.91 -4.03
N ILE A 76 -8.84 -7.31 -4.27
CA ILE A 76 -7.95 -7.69 -5.38
C ILE A 76 -7.46 -9.13 -5.20
N ARG A 77 -6.93 -9.48 -4.02
CA ARG A 77 -6.34 -10.79 -3.73
C ARG A 77 -7.35 -11.91 -3.91
N ASN A 78 -8.61 -11.69 -3.53
CA ASN A 78 -9.71 -12.66 -3.68
C ASN A 78 -10.11 -12.88 -5.15
N ASN A 79 -9.79 -11.95 -6.05
CA ASN A 79 -10.06 -12.04 -7.49
C ASN A 79 -8.83 -12.50 -8.30
N LEU A 80 -7.70 -12.78 -7.64
CA LEU A 80 -6.48 -13.28 -8.28
C LEU A 80 -6.24 -14.74 -7.90
N GLU A 81 -6.00 -15.56 -8.92
CA GLU A 81 -5.59 -16.96 -8.75
C GLU A 81 -4.06 -17.07 -8.60
N GLY A 82 -3.61 -18.12 -7.91
CA GLY A 82 -2.19 -18.43 -7.71
C GLY A 82 -1.68 -18.06 -6.32
N ASP A 83 -0.45 -18.50 -6.07
CA ASP A 83 0.31 -18.12 -4.88
C ASP A 83 0.99 -16.78 -5.15
N ILE A 84 0.55 -15.75 -4.41
CA ILE A 84 0.97 -14.36 -4.60
C ILE A 84 1.33 -13.83 -3.22
N GLU A 85 2.60 -13.51 -3.03
CA GLU A 85 3.10 -12.91 -1.80
C GLU A 85 2.49 -11.52 -1.59
N SER A 86 2.52 -11.02 -0.36
CA SER A 86 1.92 -9.72 -0.05
C SER A 86 2.80 -8.92 0.88
N HIS A 87 2.95 -7.64 0.55
CA HIS A 87 3.70 -6.66 1.31
C HIS A 87 2.86 -5.40 1.50
N PHE A 88 2.88 -4.86 2.71
CA PHE A 88 2.14 -3.66 3.07
C PHE A 88 3.12 -2.60 3.56
N TRP A 89 2.97 -1.37 3.08
CA TRP A 89 3.97 -0.33 3.26
C TRP A 89 3.31 0.93 3.81
N SER A 90 3.92 1.48 4.86
CA SER A 90 3.53 2.74 5.49
C SER A 90 4.77 3.46 6.00
N ASP A 91 4.81 4.77 5.89
CA ASP A 91 5.85 5.62 6.51
C ASP A 91 5.54 5.95 7.99
N SER A 92 4.33 5.62 8.45
CA SER A 92 3.91 5.83 9.83
C SER A 92 4.36 4.70 10.74
N THR A 93 5.44 4.94 11.49
CA THR A 93 5.88 4.07 12.57
C THR A 93 4.82 3.89 13.66
N THR A 94 3.93 4.87 13.84
CA THR A 94 2.80 4.78 14.78
C THR A 94 1.78 3.74 14.31
N VAL A 95 1.39 3.76 13.05
CA VAL A 95 0.47 2.76 12.48
C VAL A 95 1.09 1.37 12.52
N LEU A 96 2.36 1.24 12.13
CA LEU A 96 3.07 -0.04 12.20
C LEU A 96 3.15 -0.59 13.64
N ALA A 97 3.38 0.27 14.63
CA ALA A 97 3.37 -0.12 16.03
C ALA A 97 1.99 -0.60 16.48
N TRP A 98 0.92 0.12 16.12
CA TRP A 98 -0.45 -0.30 16.43
C TRP A 98 -0.82 -1.65 15.81
N ILE A 99 -0.43 -1.89 14.55
CA ILE A 99 -0.71 -3.15 13.84
C ILE A 99 0.03 -4.32 14.51
N ARG A 100 1.28 -4.13 14.94
CA ARG A 100 2.10 -5.21 15.54
C ARG A 100 1.78 -5.49 17.01
N ARG A 101 1.41 -4.48 17.80
CA ARG A 101 1.24 -4.61 19.25
C ARG A 101 -0.17 -5.01 19.67
N LYS A 102 -0.29 -5.98 20.58
CA LYS A 102 -1.57 -6.49 21.10
C LYS A 102 -2.08 -5.72 22.34
N GLU A 103 -1.87 -4.41 22.37
CA GLU A 103 -2.32 -3.56 23.48
C GLU A 103 -3.79 -3.15 23.32
N GLN A 104 -4.45 -2.80 24.44
CA GLN A 104 -5.81 -2.26 24.41
C GLN A 104 -5.78 -0.78 24.02
N TRP A 105 -6.09 -0.50 22.75
CA TRP A 105 -6.23 0.86 22.25
C TRP A 105 -7.66 1.38 22.43
N GLY A 106 -7.84 2.70 22.34
CA GLY A 106 -9.18 3.27 22.25
C GLY A 106 -9.96 2.72 21.04
N THR A 107 -11.28 2.60 21.17
CA THR A 107 -12.18 1.89 20.25
C THR A 107 -11.96 2.19 18.76
N TYR A 108 -11.68 3.45 18.40
CA TYR A 108 -11.41 3.83 17.01
C TYR A 108 -10.20 3.11 16.42
N VAL A 109 -9.09 3.07 17.17
CA VAL A 109 -7.83 2.46 16.75
C VAL A 109 -7.98 0.94 16.79
N TRP A 110 -8.52 0.42 17.89
CA TRP A 110 -8.74 -1.01 18.09
C TRP A 110 -9.53 -1.64 16.93
N ASN A 111 -10.71 -1.10 16.61
CA ASN A 111 -11.56 -1.69 15.57
C ASN A 111 -10.90 -1.73 14.19
N ARG A 112 -10.07 -0.73 13.87
CA ARG A 112 -9.35 -0.66 12.58
C ARG A 112 -8.14 -1.59 12.55
N VAL A 113 -7.40 -1.66 13.65
CA VAL A 113 -6.27 -2.59 13.78
C VAL A 113 -6.76 -4.04 13.65
N GLU A 114 -7.85 -4.40 14.33
CA GLU A 114 -8.42 -5.75 14.22
C GLU A 114 -8.92 -6.06 12.82
N GLU A 115 -9.51 -5.07 12.12
CA GLU A 115 -9.89 -5.24 10.72
C GLU A 115 -8.67 -5.45 9.81
N ILE A 116 -7.60 -4.65 9.97
CA ILE A 116 -6.36 -4.79 9.21
C ILE A 116 -5.76 -6.19 9.43
N ARG A 117 -5.67 -6.64 10.67
CA ARG A 117 -5.14 -7.97 11.03
C ARG A 117 -5.96 -9.13 10.48
N ARG A 118 -7.28 -8.95 10.35
CA ARG A 118 -8.15 -9.95 9.73
C ARG A 118 -7.96 -10.03 8.22
N LEU A 119 -7.68 -8.90 7.57
CA LEU A 119 -7.56 -8.79 6.11
C LEU A 119 -6.13 -9.00 5.59
N THR A 120 -5.11 -8.91 6.45
CA THR A 120 -3.69 -8.90 6.06
C THR A 120 -2.83 -9.73 6.99
N ILE A 121 -1.63 -10.09 6.52
CA ILE A 121 -0.62 -10.74 7.34
C ILE A 121 0.13 -9.66 8.14
N THR A 122 0.09 -9.73 9.47
CA THR A 122 0.66 -8.69 10.35
C THR A 122 2.15 -8.48 10.10
N ASP A 123 2.91 -9.56 9.92
CA ASP A 123 4.37 -9.50 9.71
C ASP A 123 4.77 -9.03 8.30
N ALA A 124 3.82 -8.95 7.38
CA ALA A 124 4.03 -8.41 6.04
C ALA A 124 4.01 -6.87 6.00
N TRP A 125 3.64 -6.20 7.11
CA TRP A 125 3.69 -4.75 7.23
C TRP A 125 5.12 -4.26 7.46
N ARG A 126 5.56 -3.35 6.59
CA ARG A 126 6.92 -2.82 6.49
C ARG A 126 6.90 -1.30 6.49
N HIS A 127 8.01 -0.74 6.95
CA HIS A 127 8.23 0.69 6.85
C HIS A 127 8.78 1.04 5.46
N VAL A 128 8.33 2.17 4.92
CA VAL A 128 8.93 2.81 3.74
C VAL A 128 9.10 4.29 4.05
N PRO A 129 10.26 4.91 3.84
CA PRO A 129 10.38 6.36 3.99
C PRO A 129 9.42 7.10 3.07
N GLY A 130 8.78 8.17 3.54
CA GLY A 130 7.74 8.90 2.78
C GLY A 130 8.18 9.33 1.37
N VAL A 131 9.45 9.72 1.18
CA VAL A 131 10.02 10.07 -0.13
C VAL A 131 10.04 8.91 -1.14
N PHE A 132 10.02 7.67 -0.65
CA PHE A 132 9.96 6.45 -1.44
C PHE A 132 8.56 5.83 -1.46
N ASN A 133 7.60 6.42 -0.77
CA ASN A 133 6.23 5.95 -0.68
C ASN A 133 5.43 6.48 -1.88
N PRO A 134 5.06 5.64 -2.87
CA PRO A 134 4.24 6.09 -4.00
C PRO A 134 2.86 6.60 -3.57
N SER A 135 2.39 6.28 -2.37
CA SER A 135 1.11 6.79 -1.87
C SER A 135 1.16 8.27 -1.45
N ASP A 136 2.35 8.87 -1.30
CA ASP A 136 2.51 10.29 -0.91
C ASP A 136 1.96 11.26 -1.98
N LEU A 137 2.28 11.03 -3.25
CA LEU A 137 1.80 11.85 -4.37
C LEU A 137 0.26 11.97 -4.41
N PRO A 138 -0.54 10.88 -4.34
CA PRO A 138 -2.00 10.99 -4.28
C PRO A 138 -2.56 11.46 -2.93
N SER A 139 -1.81 11.45 -1.82
CA SER A 139 -2.28 11.99 -0.53
C SER A 139 -2.10 13.51 -0.44
N ARG A 140 -1.12 14.08 -1.16
CA ARG A 140 -0.82 15.53 -1.19
C ARG A 140 -1.33 16.23 -2.44
N GLY A 141 -1.63 15.46 -3.48
CA GLY A 141 -1.98 15.97 -4.80
C GLY A 141 -0.75 16.36 -5.62
N CYS A 142 -0.94 16.43 -6.94
CA CYS A 142 0.08 16.87 -7.88
C CYS A 142 -0.54 17.60 -9.06
N SER A 143 0.28 18.34 -9.80
CA SER A 143 -0.15 18.91 -11.08
C SER A 143 -0.19 17.81 -12.17
N PRO A 144 -1.05 17.94 -13.20
CA PRO A 144 -1.07 17.01 -14.32
C PRO A 144 0.29 16.87 -15.01
N LYS A 145 1.05 17.97 -15.12
CA LYS A 145 2.40 17.98 -15.69
C LYS A 145 3.35 17.11 -14.88
N HIS A 146 3.39 17.29 -13.55
CA HIS A 146 4.24 16.49 -12.67
C HIS A 146 3.85 15.00 -12.69
N LEU A 147 2.55 14.69 -12.77
CA LEU A 147 2.08 13.31 -12.88
C LEU A 147 2.58 12.64 -14.16
N LEU A 148 2.55 13.35 -15.30
CA LEU A 148 3.03 12.83 -16.57
C LEU A 148 4.56 12.65 -16.59
N GLU A 149 5.30 13.63 -16.05
CA GLU A 149 6.76 13.60 -16.00
C GLU A 149 7.30 12.53 -15.04
N SER A 150 6.63 12.31 -13.90
CA SER A 150 7.06 11.33 -12.89
C SER A 150 6.86 9.87 -13.31
N ARG A 151 5.98 9.60 -14.29
CA ARG A 151 5.56 8.25 -14.69
C ARG A 151 5.17 7.37 -13.50
N TRP A 152 4.57 7.98 -12.48
CA TRP A 152 4.31 7.38 -11.18
C TRP A 152 3.61 6.00 -11.22
N TRP A 153 2.78 5.75 -12.24
CA TRP A 153 2.09 4.47 -12.45
C TRP A 153 3.00 3.30 -12.86
N GLU A 154 4.27 3.55 -13.20
CA GLU A 154 5.28 2.52 -13.50
C GLU A 154 5.86 1.90 -12.21
N GLY A 155 5.51 2.46 -11.04
CA GLY A 155 5.99 2.00 -9.74
C GLY A 155 7.37 2.56 -9.39
N PRO A 156 7.74 2.57 -8.10
CA PRO A 156 9.04 3.04 -7.66
C PRO A 156 10.17 2.11 -8.13
N GLN A 157 11.32 2.70 -8.48
CA GLN A 157 12.47 1.98 -9.05
C GLN A 157 12.91 0.78 -8.20
N TRP A 158 12.90 0.91 -6.87
CA TRP A 158 13.35 -0.15 -5.98
C TRP A 158 12.48 -1.42 -6.00
N LEU A 159 11.25 -1.38 -6.55
CA LEU A 159 10.45 -2.61 -6.76
C LEU A 159 11.00 -3.48 -7.89
N TYR A 160 11.82 -2.91 -8.78
CA TYR A 160 12.53 -3.65 -9.83
C TYR A 160 13.83 -4.29 -9.33
N GLU A 161 14.20 -4.05 -8.07
CA GLU A 161 15.37 -4.64 -7.44
C GLU A 161 14.98 -5.91 -6.66
N GLU A 162 15.99 -6.62 -6.17
CA GLU A 162 15.83 -7.75 -5.27
C GLU A 162 15.24 -7.33 -3.91
N PRO A 163 14.51 -8.22 -3.21
CA PRO A 163 13.90 -7.93 -1.91
C PRO A 163 14.84 -7.37 -0.84
N ASP A 164 16.12 -7.73 -0.89
CA ASP A 164 17.14 -7.24 0.04
C ASP A 164 17.47 -5.75 -0.14
N CYS A 165 17.21 -5.20 -1.34
CA CYS A 165 17.42 -3.80 -1.68
C CYS A 165 16.21 -2.91 -1.39
N TRP A 166 15.09 -3.49 -0.95
CA TRP A 166 13.89 -2.72 -0.62
C TRP A 166 14.10 -1.85 0.63
N PRO A 167 13.40 -0.71 0.73
CA PRO A 167 13.51 0.18 1.88
C PRO A 167 13.10 -0.51 3.19
N ARG A 168 13.67 -0.04 4.30
CA ARG A 168 13.43 -0.52 5.66
C ARG A 168 13.05 0.60 6.61
#